data_AF-A0A918MWF2-F1
#
_entry.id   AF-A0A918MWF2-F1
#
_cell.length_a   1.000
_cell.length_b   1.000
_cell.length_c   1.000
_cell.angle_alpha   90.00
_cell.angle_beta   90.00
_cell.angle_gamma   90.00
#
_symmetry.space_group_name_H-M   'P 1'
#
loop_
_entity.id
_entity.type
_entity.pdbx_description
1 polymer ?
#
loop_
_entity_poly.entity_id
_entity_poly.type
_entity_poly.pdbx_seq_one_letter_code
_entity_poly.pdbx_strand_id
1 'polypeptide(L)' 'MSESAKPGRKPIGPQAMTPAQRKREQRLAALTRIAERDNHDWKESDCLMVLQMAKFRNRWEAEAAWEQLGRLRLFGDNH' A
#
# COMPACT_ATOMS: atom_id res chain seq x y z
N MET A 1 -27.14 42.97 -18.09
CA MET A 1 -27.68 41.77 -17.41
C MET A 1 -26.72 40.64 -17.72
N SER A 2 -25.85 40.29 -16.77
CA SER A 2 -24.77 39.34 -17.02
C SER A 2 -25.28 37.93 -16.81
N GLU A 3 -25.24 37.13 -17.88
CA GLU A 3 -25.69 35.74 -17.93
C GLU A 3 -25.07 34.88 -16.83
N SER A 4 -25.95 34.30 -16.01
CA SER A 4 -25.64 33.34 -14.96
C SER A 4 -25.02 32.09 -15.58
N ALA A 5 -23.77 31.79 -15.23
CA ALA A 5 -23.13 30.53 -15.59
C ALA A 5 -23.98 29.35 -15.08
N LYS A 6 -24.54 28.56 -16.01
CA LYS A 6 -25.27 27.33 -15.69
C LYS A 6 -24.34 26.38 -14.92
N PRO A 7 -24.75 25.80 -13.78
CA PRO A 7 -23.94 24.80 -13.10
C PRO A 7 -23.80 23.57 -14.00
N GLY A 8 -22.58 23.33 -14.49
CA GLY A 8 -22.26 22.22 -15.38
C GLY A 8 -22.68 20.89 -14.76
N ARG A 9 -23.34 20.05 -15.57
CA ARG A 9 -23.74 18.68 -15.21
C ARG A 9 -22.56 17.93 -14.59
N LYS A 10 -22.75 17.33 -13.41
CA LYS A 10 -21.77 16.39 -12.84
C LYS A 10 -21.49 15.30 -13.89
N PRO A 11 -20.23 14.96 -14.16
CA PRO A 11 -19.90 13.94 -15.15
C PRO A 11 -20.60 12.63 -14.79
N ILE A 12 -21.38 12.10 -15.74
CA ILE A 12 -22.09 10.82 -15.62
C ILE A 12 -21.12 9.76 -16.17
N GLY A 13 -20.38 9.14 -15.26
CA GLY A 13 -19.38 8.11 -15.56
C GLY A 13 -18.67 7.65 -14.29
N PRO A 14 -17.90 6.55 -14.32
CA PRO A 14 -17.11 6.13 -13.17
C PRO A 14 -16.19 7.28 -12.76
N GLN A 15 -16.38 7.79 -11.54
CA GLN A 15 -15.57 8.88 -11.02
C GLN A 15 -14.12 8.42 -10.97
N ALA A 16 -13.25 9.09 -11.73
CA ALA A 16 -11.82 8.81 -11.67
C ALA A 16 -11.34 8.97 -10.23
N MET A 17 -10.67 7.95 -9.71
CA MET A 17 -10.14 8.03 -8.35
C MET A 17 -9.16 9.18 -8.21
N THR A 18 -9.38 9.98 -7.17
CA THR A 18 -8.41 10.96 -6.72
C THR A 18 -7.08 10.28 -6.37
N PRO A 19 -5.95 11.00 -6.46
CA PRO A 19 -4.65 10.45 -6.04
C PRO A 19 -4.68 9.90 -4.59
N ALA A 20 -5.42 10.56 -3.69
CA ALA A 20 -5.57 10.12 -2.31
C ALA A 20 -6.33 8.79 -2.19
N GLN A 21 -7.40 8.60 -2.96
CA GLN A 21 -8.16 7.34 -3.02
C GLN A 21 -7.28 6.20 -3.56
N ARG A 22 -6.56 6.43 -4.66
CA ARG A 22 -5.61 5.42 -5.20
C ARG A 22 -4.57 5.00 -4.17
N LYS A 23 -3.96 5.96 -3.47
CA LYS A 23 -2.98 5.66 -2.43
C LYS A 23 -3.59 4.91 -1.24
N ARG A 24 -4.86 5.16 -0.92
CA ARG A 24 -5.58 4.41 0.11
C ARG A 24 -5.80 2.97 -0.34
N GLU A 25 -6.30 2.75 -1.55
CA GLU A 25 -6.53 1.41 -2.09
C GLU A 25 -5.24 0.59 -2.21
N GLN A 26 -4.15 1.21 -2.68
CA GLN A 26 -2.84 0.55 -2.72
C GLN A 26 -2.37 0.10 -1.34
N ARG A 27 -2.57 0.93 -0.30
CA ARG A 27 -2.26 0.57 1.08
C ARG A 27 -3.15 -0.56 1.59
N LEU A 28 -4.44 -0.53 1.27
CA LEU A 28 -5.36 -1.60 1.65
C LEU A 28 -4.98 -2.92 0.98
N ALA A 29 -4.72 -2.92 -0.32
CA ALA A 29 -4.29 -4.11 -1.05
C ALA A 29 -2.98 -4.69 -0.49
N ALA A 30 -2.03 -3.84 -0.11
CA ALA A 30 -0.79 -4.27 0.54
C ALA A 30 -1.05 -4.86 1.94
N LEU A 31 -1.95 -4.27 2.72
CA LEU A 31 -2.35 -4.79 4.03
C LEU A 31 -3.06 -6.14 3.92
N THR A 32 -3.90 -6.32 2.91
CA THR A 32 -4.55 -7.60 2.61
C THR A 32 -3.51 -8.66 2.30
N ARG A 33 -2.50 -8.35 1.46
CA ARG A 33 -1.41 -9.29 1.19
C ARG A 33 -0.62 -9.69 2.44
N ILE A 34 -0.30 -8.73 3.31
CA ILE A 34 0.39 -9.00 4.57
C ILE A 34 -0.45 -9.89 5.49
N ALA A 35 -1.77 -9.73 5.48
CA ALA A 35 -2.67 -10.51 6.33
C ALA A 35 -2.95 -11.92 5.80
N GLU A 36 -3.01 -12.09 4.48
CA GLU A 36 -3.40 -13.36 3.83
C GLU A 36 -2.22 -14.28 3.50
N ARG A 37 -1.02 -13.72 3.32
CA ARG A 37 0.17 -14.49 2.91
C ARG A 37 1.05 -14.81 4.09
N ASP A 38 1.73 -15.94 3.99
CA ASP A 38 2.80 -16.28 4.90
C ASP A 38 3.94 -15.25 4.82
N ASN A 39 4.64 -15.05 5.93
CA ASN A 39 5.69 -14.03 6.03
C ASN A 39 6.88 -14.31 5.07
N HIS A 40 7.12 -15.58 4.73
CA HIS A 40 8.17 -15.99 3.81
C HIS A 40 7.87 -15.63 2.35
N ASP A 41 6.60 -15.32 2.03
CA ASP A 41 6.17 -14.89 0.70
C ASP A 41 6.10 -13.35 0.57
N TRP A 42 6.44 -12.62 1.63
CA TRP A 42 6.45 -11.16 1.58
C TRP A 42 7.58 -10.66 0.70
N LYS A 43 7.24 -9.68 -0.15
CA LYS A 43 8.21 -8.92 -0.94
C LYS A 43 8.86 -7.85 -0.08
N GLU A 44 10.01 -7.33 -0.51
CA GLU A 44 10.68 -6.22 0.17
C GLU A 44 9.73 -5.04 0.43
N SER A 45 8.87 -4.69 -0.53
CA SER A 45 7.88 -3.62 -0.37
C SER A 45 6.87 -3.88 0.75
N ASP A 46 6.45 -5.14 0.93
CA ASP A 46 5.49 -5.52 1.97
C ASP A 46 6.19 -5.49 3.34
N CYS A 47 7.42 -6.03 3.44
CA CYS A 47 8.26 -5.95 4.65
C CYS A 47 8.49 -4.49 5.08
N LEU A 48 8.89 -3.61 4.16
CA LEU A 48 9.09 -2.19 4.46
C LEU A 48 7.80 -1.51 4.92
N MET A 49 6.64 -1.89 4.36
CA MET A 49 5.36 -1.34 4.81
C MET A 49 5.04 -1.77 6.24
N VAL A 50 5.28 -3.05 6.59
CA VAL A 50 5.11 -3.56 7.96
C VAL A 50 5.96 -2.74 8.94
N LEU A 51 7.25 -2.54 8.62
CA LEU A 51 8.19 -1.82 9.48
C LEU A 51 7.86 -0.32 9.63
N GLN A 52 7.26 0.30 8.60
CA GLN A 52 6.86 1.71 8.65
C GLN A 52 5.57 1.94 9.44
N MET A 53 4.67 0.96 9.49
CA MET A 53 3.36 1.12 10.11
C MET A 53 3.42 0.91 11.63
N ALA A 54 3.02 1.95 12.38
CA ALA A 54 3.03 1.91 13.85
C ALA A 54 2.26 0.73 14.47
N LYS A 55 1.22 0.22 13.78
CA LYS A 55 0.40 -0.90 14.28
C LYS A 55 1.17 -2.22 14.43
N PHE A 56 2.30 -2.37 13.73
CA PHE A 56 3.13 -3.58 13.72
C PHE A 56 4.44 -3.43 14.49
N ARG A 57 4.84 -2.20 14.89
CA ARG A 57 6.19 -1.86 15.38
C ARG A 57 6.70 -2.73 16.54
N ASN A 58 5.81 -3.30 17.35
CA ASN A 58 6.14 -4.16 18.50
C ASN A 58 5.39 -5.50 18.43
N ARG A 59 5.12 -6.01 17.23
CA ARG A 59 4.47 -7.30 17.03
C ARG A 59 5.38 -8.24 16.25
N TRP A 60 5.02 -9.53 16.27
CA TRP A 60 5.74 -10.58 15.55
C TRP A 60 5.88 -10.29 14.05
N GLU A 61 4.93 -9.54 13.45
CA GLU A 61 5.02 -9.16 12.04
C GLU A 61 6.26 -8.30 11.76
N ALA A 62 6.69 -7.43 12.68
CA ALA A 62 7.89 -6.62 12.49
C ALA A 62 9.18 -7.45 12.56
N GLU A 63 9.22 -8.46 13.43
CA GLU A 63 10.35 -9.39 13.52
C GLU A 63 10.44 -10.24 12.25
N ALA A 64 9.31 -10.82 11.82
CA ALA A 64 9.23 -11.59 10.58
C ALA A 64 9.58 -10.75 9.35
N ALA A 65 9.19 -9.47 9.31
CA ALA A 65 9.55 -8.56 8.23
C ALA A 65 11.06 -8.32 8.14
N TRP A 66 11.75 -8.17 9.28
CA TRP A 66 13.21 -8.04 9.32
C TRP A 66 13.91 -9.31 8.87
N GLU A 67 13.46 -10.48 9.34
CA GLU A 67 14.04 -11.76 8.95
C GLU A 67 13.92 -12.00 7.44
N GLN A 68 12.73 -11.81 6.88
CA GLN A 68 12.49 -11.96 5.45
C GLN A 68 13.28 -10.94 4.63
N LEU A 69 13.36 -9.68 5.07
CA LEU A 69 14.17 -8.67 4.39
C LEU A 69 15.66 -9.06 4.37
N GLY A 70 16.17 -9.62 5.47
CA GLY A 70 17.51 -10.20 5.54
C GLY A 70 17.71 -11.30 4.49
N ARG A 71 16.78 -12.25 4.40
CA ARG A 71 16.81 -13.31 3.37
C ARG A 71 16.84 -12.71 1.96
N LEU A 72 15.88 -11.83 1.64
CA LEU A 72 15.78 -11.21 0.31
C LEU A 72 17.05 -10.44 -0.09
N ARG A 73 17.69 -9.74 0.84
CA ARG A 73 18.91 -8.98 0.56
C ARG A 73 20.15 -9.85 0.44
N LEU A 74 20.26 -10.91 1.23
CA LEU A 74 21.35 -11.90 1.09
C LEU A 74 21.29 -12.64 -0.26
N PHE A 75 20.10 -12.81 -0.83
CA PHE A 75 19.94 -13.32 -2.20
C PHE A 75 20.13 -12.24 -3.28
N GLY A 76 20.05 -10.96 -2.92
CA GLY A 76 20.27 -9.83 -3.83
C GLY A 76 21.75 -9.50 -4.08
N ASP A 77 22.64 -9.83 -3.14
CA ASP A 77 24.09 -9.55 -3.23
C ASP A 77 24.90 -10.55 -4.09
N ASN A 78 24.24 -11.56 -4.69
CA ASN A 78 24.90 -12.60 -5.49
C ASN A 78 24.69 -12.45 -7.02
N HIS A 79 24.61 -11.22 -7.54
CA HIS A 79 24.38 -10.98 -8.97
C HIS A 79 25.31 -9.99 -9.64
#